data_AF-A0A351HJ47-F1
#
_entry.id   AF-A0A351HJ47-F1
#
_cell.length_a   1.000
_cell.length_b   1.000
_cell.length_c   1.000
_cell.angle_alpha   90.00
_cell.angle_beta   90.00
_cell.angle_gamma   90.00
#
_symmetry.space_group_name_H-M   'P 1'
#
loop_
_entity.id
_entity.type
_entity.pdbx_description
1 polymer ?
#
loop_
_entity_poly.entity_id
_entity_poly.type
_entity_poly.pdbx_seq_one_letter_code
_entity_poly.pdbx_strand_id
1 'polypeptide(L)'
;MFCIHDSELGRANYYENPYFKKSEGYEKDLVDWIVTHDVEEAYSMRFRPEVRALLEAANIKVVELPDQDRSVEEVIESFES
;
A
#
# COMPACT_ATOMS: atom_id res chain seq x y z
N MET A 1 -0.46 8.04 6.04
CA MET A 1 0.12 8.47 4.75
C MET A 1 0.33 7.22 3.92
N PHE A 2 0.14 7.28 2.61
CA PHE A 2 0.50 6.24 1.66
C PHE A 2 1.65 6.73 0.79
N CYS A 3 2.51 5.82 0.37
CA CYS A 3 3.53 6.07 -0.64
C CYS A 3 3.24 5.12 -1.81
N ILE A 4 3.18 5.67 -3.02
CA ILE A 4 3.16 4.89 -4.25
C ILE A 4 4.50 5.13 -4.94
N HIS A 5 5.24 4.06 -5.15
CA HIS A 5 6.51 4.06 -5.85
C HIS A 5 6.33 3.46 -7.24
N ASP A 6 6.72 4.22 -8.25
CA ASP A 6 6.84 3.78 -9.64
C ASP A 6 8.29 3.39 -9.89
N SER A 7 8.53 2.08 -9.98
CA SER A 7 9.86 1.51 -10.15
C SER A 7 10.43 1.71 -11.55
N GLU A 8 9.58 1.87 -12.57
CA GLU A 8 10.04 2.14 -13.94
C GLU A 8 10.59 3.56 -14.06
N LEU A 9 9.94 4.52 -13.38
CA LEU A 9 10.33 5.93 -13.39
C LEU A 9 11.26 6.33 -12.25
N GLY A 10 11.45 5.45 -11.25
CA GLY A 10 12.23 5.73 -10.03
C GLY A 10 11.63 6.87 -9.21
N ARG A 11 10.29 6.96 -9.14
CA ARG A 11 9.57 8.07 -8.49
C ARG A 11 8.68 7.58 -7.36
N ALA A 12 8.74 8.29 -6.23
CA ALA A 12 7.84 8.07 -5.10
C ALA A 12 6.89 9.27 -4.96
N ASN A 13 5.59 9.01 -4.91
CA ASN A 13 4.56 10.00 -4.64
C ASN A 13 3.91 9.70 -3.28
N TYR A 14 3.80 10.72 -2.45
CA TYR A 14 3.23 10.62 -1.11
C TYR A 14 1.82 11.18 -1.11
N TYR A 15 0.89 10.38 -0.62
CA TYR A 15 -0.52 10.74 -0.52
C TYR A 15 -0.94 10.76 0.96
N GLU A 16 -1.69 11.78 1.36
CA GLU A 16 -2.41 11.70 2.61
C GLU A 16 -3.42 10.55 2.53
N ASN A 17 -3.55 9.78 3.61
CA ASN A 17 -4.57 8.73 3.65
C ASN A 17 -5.92 9.40 3.94
N PRO A 18 -6.83 9.53 2.95
CA PRO A 18 -8.09 10.25 3.13
C PRO A 18 -9.04 9.52 4.11
N TYR A 19 -8.78 8.25 4.38
CA TYR A 19 -9.59 7.40 5.25
C TYR A 19 -9.07 7.34 6.69
N PHE A 20 -7.95 8.01 7.02
CA PHE A 20 -7.37 7.97 8.37
C PHE A 20 -8.36 8.41 9.47
N LYS A 21 -9.33 9.27 9.15
CA LYS A 21 -10.37 9.74 10.07
C LYS A 21 -11.66 8.93 10.05
N LYS A 22 -11.82 7.98 9.12
CA LYS A 22 -13.01 7.11 9.07
C LYS A 22 -12.83 5.97 10.08
N SER A 23 -13.85 5.74 10.90
CA SER A 23 -13.82 4.67 11.91
C SER A 23 -14.13 3.29 11.32
N GLU A 24 -15.02 3.21 10.32
CA GLU A 24 -15.51 1.95 9.73
C GLU A 24 -15.90 2.14 8.25
N GLY A 25 -15.95 1.04 7.50
CA GLY A 25 -16.54 0.98 6.15
C GLY A 25 -15.71 1.68 5.06
N TYR A 26 -14.41 1.86 5.28
CA TYR A 26 -13.51 2.50 4.32
C TYR A 26 -12.71 1.48 3.50
N GLU A 27 -12.78 0.20 3.85
CA GLU A 27 -11.97 -0.87 3.30
C GLU A 27 -12.12 -0.98 1.77
N LYS A 28 -13.36 -0.92 1.27
CA LYS A 28 -13.65 -0.93 -0.17
C LYS A 28 -13.19 0.34 -0.86
N ASP A 29 -13.52 1.51 -0.30
CA ASP A 29 -13.09 2.80 -0.86
C ASP A 29 -11.56 2.87 -0.99
N LEU A 30 -10.83 2.34 0.01
CA LEU A 30 -9.38 2.29 0.00
C LEU A 30 -8.85 1.38 -1.11
N VAL A 31 -9.38 0.16 -1.25
CA VAL A 31 -8.93 -0.76 -2.28
C VAL A 31 -9.26 -0.23 -3.68
N ASP A 32 -10.45 0.34 -3.88
CA ASP A 32 -10.81 1.00 -5.14
C ASP A 32 -9.84 2.15 -5.48
N TRP A 33 -9.44 2.93 -4.47
CA TRP A 33 -8.44 3.99 -4.64
C TRP A 33 -7.08 3.42 -5.06
N ILE A 34 -6.62 2.33 -4.44
CA ILE A 34 -5.35 1.66 -4.78
C ILE A 34 -5.39 1.13 -6.22
N VAL A 35 -6.48 0.46 -6.61
CA VAL A 35 -6.68 -0.05 -7.98
C VAL A 35 -6.69 1.08 -9.01
N THR A 36 -7.31 2.22 -8.70
CA THR A 36 -7.35 3.39 -9.60
C THR A 36 -5.97 4.00 -9.84
N HIS A 37 -4.98 3.71 -9.00
CA HIS A 37 -3.60 4.15 -9.17
C HIS A 37 -2.70 3.07 -9.80
N ASP A 38 -3.28 2.04 -10.40
CA ASP A 38 -2.57 0.96 -11.10
C ASP A 38 -1.49 0.27 -10.23
N VAL A 39 -1.74 0.17 -8.93
CA VAL A 39 -0.81 -0.47 -7.98
C VAL A 39 -0.90 -1.99 -8.11
N GLU A 40 0.23 -2.64 -8.37
CA GLU A 40 0.32 -4.11 -8.49
C GLU A 40 0.67 -4.80 -7.17
N GLU A 41 1.42 -4.12 -6.29
CA GLU A 41 1.90 -4.67 -5.02
C GLU A 41 1.64 -3.71 -3.86
N ALA A 42 1.08 -4.22 -2.76
CA ALA A 42 0.79 -3.47 -1.55
C ALA A 42 1.62 -3.96 -0.37
N TYR A 43 2.36 -3.02 0.23
CA TYR A 43 3.27 -3.28 1.35
C TYR A 43 2.75 -2.64 2.63
N SER A 44 2.72 -3.41 3.73
CA SER A 44 2.40 -2.87 5.05
C SER A 44 2.94 -3.78 6.14
N MET A 45 3.13 -3.27 7.36
CA MET A 45 3.44 -4.14 8.51
C MET A 45 2.28 -5.08 8.84
N ARG A 46 1.03 -4.67 8.55
CA ARG A 46 -0.15 -5.46 8.83
C ARG A 46 -1.32 -5.04 7.97
N PHE A 47 -2.02 -6.01 7.41
CA PHE A 47 -3.32 -5.77 6.80
C PHE A 47 -4.45 -6.24 7.71
N ARG A 48 -5.57 -5.50 7.72
CA ARG A 48 -6.81 -6.04 8.28
C ARG A 48 -7.27 -7.20 7.37
N PRO A 49 -7.83 -8.29 7.92
CA PRO A 49 -8.22 -9.45 7.10
C PRO A 49 -9.13 -9.11 5.92
N GLU A 50 -10.08 -8.18 6.11
CA GLU A 50 -10.98 -7.73 5.04
C GLU A 50 -10.24 -6.95 3.94
N VAL A 51 -9.34 -6.03 4.30
CA VAL A 51 -8.52 -5.28 3.34
C VAL A 51 -7.63 -6.23 2.54
N ARG A 52 -6.98 -7.20 3.20
CA ARG A 52 -6.19 -8.24 2.53
C ARG A 52 -7.02 -8.98 1.49
N ALA A 53 -8.19 -9.49 1.89
CA ALA A 53 -9.05 -10.23 0.99
C ALA A 53 -9.51 -9.41 -0.22
N LEU A 54 -9.79 -8.12 -0.02
CA LEU A 54 -10.16 -7.20 -1.11
C LEU A 54 -8.99 -6.91 -2.06
N LEU A 55 -7.77 -6.68 -1.53
CA LEU A 55 -6.57 -6.48 -2.34
C LEU A 55 -6.24 -7.72 -3.17
N GLU A 56 -6.26 -8.90 -2.55
CA GLU A 56 -6.00 -10.17 -3.23
C GLU A 56 -7.06 -10.46 -4.31
N ALA A 57 -8.34 -10.16 -4.04
CA ALA A 57 -9.42 -10.27 -5.01
C ALA A 57 -9.26 -9.30 -6.20
N ALA A 58 -8.58 -8.18 -6.00
CA ALA A 58 -8.21 -7.23 -7.04
C ALA A 58 -6.91 -7.61 -7.79
N ASN A 59 -6.34 -8.80 -7.52
CA ASN A 59 -5.04 -9.26 -8.04
C ASN A 59 -3.84 -8.40 -7.61
N ILE A 60 -3.96 -7.69 -6.49
CA ILE A 60 -2.85 -6.95 -5.90
C ILE A 60 -2.09 -7.90 -4.97
N LYS A 61 -0.78 -8.00 -5.16
CA LYS A 61 0.08 -8.81 -4.29
C LYS A 61 0.25 -8.14 -2.94
N VAL A 62 -0.12 -8.82 -1.87
CA VAL A 62 -0.02 -8.31 -0.50
C VAL A 62 1.27 -8.81 0.15
N VAL A 63 2.11 -7.88 0.61
CA VAL A 63 3.38 -8.19 1.26
C VAL A 63 3.39 -7.59 2.68
N GLU A 64 3.50 -8.46 3.68
CA GLU A 64 3.63 -8.04 5.08
C GLU A 64 5.10 -7.88 5.45
N LEU A 65 5.48 -6.69 5.90
CA LEU A 65 6.85 -6.35 6.29
C LEU A 65 7.11 -6.79 7.75
N PRO A 66 8.24 -7.49 8.02
CA PRO A 66 8.53 -8.01 9.35
C PRO A 66 9.02 -6.96 10.35
N ASP A 67 9.64 -5.87 9.89
CA ASP A 67 10.29 -4.85 10.73
C ASP A 67 9.52 -3.52 10.75
N GLN A 68 9.32 -2.97 11.95
CA GLN A 68 8.64 -1.69 12.17
C GLN A 68 9.57 -0.48 12.12
N ASP A 69 10.89 -0.70 12.12
CA ASP A 69 11.90 0.35 12.25
C ASP A 69 12.40 0.90 10.90
N ARG A 70 11.95 0.32 9.78
CA ARG A 70 12.37 0.74 8.44
C ARG A 70 11.57 1.96 7.97
N SER A 71 12.25 2.94 7.40
CA SER A 71 11.62 4.03 6.67
C SER A 71 11.04 3.55 5.34
N VAL A 72 10.17 4.35 4.74
CA VAL A 72 9.61 4.06 3.41
C VAL A 72 10.73 4.03 2.37
N GLU A 73 11.71 4.92 2.50
CA GLU A 73 12.87 5.03 1.64
C GLU A 73 13.74 3.77 1.71
N GLU A 74 14.03 3.29 2.93
CA GLU A 74 14.78 2.04 3.12
C GLU A 74 14.06 0.83 2.53
N VAL A 75 12.73 0.82 2.59
CA VAL A 75 11.91 -0.24 1.98
C VAL A 75 12.05 -0.20 0.45
N ILE A 76 11.91 0.98 -0.18
CA ILE A 76 12.06 1.16 -1.62
C ILE A 76 13.46 0.71 -2.09
N GLU A 77 14.52 1.17 -1.43
CA GLU A 77 15.92 0.83 -1.79
C GLU A 77 16.19 -0.68 -1.79
N SER A 78 15.50 -1.45 -0.93
CA SER A 78 15.67 -2.90 -0.90
C SER A 78 15.06 -3.66 -2.08
N PHE A 79 14.25 -3.01 -2.91
CA PHE A 79 13.71 -3.60 -4.15
C PHE A 79 14.51 -3.23 -5.39
N GLU A 80 15.24 -2.11 -5.35
CA GLU A 80 16.07 -1.65 -6.46
C GLU A 80 17.48 -2.27 -6.48
N SER A 81 17.84 -3.06 -5.44
CA SER A 81 19.13 -3.74 -5.26
C SER A 81 19.13 -5.19 -5.73
#